data_AF-A0A7X3AAB3-F1
#
_entry.id   AF-A0A7X3AAB3-F1
#
_cell.length_a   1.000
_cell.length_b   1.000
_cell.length_c   1.000
_cell.angle_alpha   90.00
_cell.angle_beta   90.00
_cell.angle_gamma   90.00
#
_symmetry.space_group_name_H-M   'P 1'
#
loop_
_entity.id
_entity.type
_entity.pdbx_description
1 polymer ?
#
loop_
_entity_poly.entity_id
_entity_poly.type
_entity_poly.pdbx_seq_one_letter_code
_entity_poly.pdbx_strand_id
1 'polypeptide(L)'
;MAAMEKETPSGGSWSARFVILLIALIGYWILYRNVIYKWLTAKHATLEWYFIAAAALPFLIYVIAIFFIYKKRTFIKLRKRDLILLLFWLVVLPIPSFGAMYENNKDVTYTYNRWVSEYEYREEMLKGLLRKQPLVGVNRERVVSLLGAPNEPYDYEQGDRFVYRMGVEKETESYVYFKQLIILFGHDDRVSRYETTTAREAATAAPS
;
A
#
# COMPACT_ATOMS: atom_id res chain seq x y z
N MET A 1 -53.41 35.72 34.40
CA MET A 1 -52.20 34.90 34.65
C MET A 1 -52.29 33.67 33.75
N ALA A 2 -51.70 33.75 32.55
CA ALA A 2 -51.65 32.64 31.61
C ALA A 2 -50.37 31.84 31.89
N ALA A 3 -50.52 30.59 32.28
CA ALA A 3 -49.40 29.68 32.45
C ALA A 3 -48.85 29.33 31.06
N MET A 4 -47.66 29.85 30.75
CA MET A 4 -46.85 29.38 29.62
C MET A 4 -46.37 27.96 29.95
N GLU A 5 -47.04 26.97 29.36
CA GLU A 5 -46.56 25.59 29.35
C GLU A 5 -45.31 25.53 28.46
N LYS A 6 -44.16 25.32 29.11
CA LYS A 6 -42.86 25.18 28.46
C LYS A 6 -42.86 23.82 27.75
N GLU A 7 -43.07 23.80 26.44
CA GLU A 7 -42.75 22.62 25.63
C GLU A 7 -41.27 22.31 25.78
N THR A 8 -40.97 21.22 26.47
CA THR A 8 -39.61 20.69 26.54
C THR A 8 -39.27 20.08 25.18
N PRO A 9 -38.10 20.39 24.60
CA PRO A 9 -37.71 19.80 23.33
C PRO A 9 -37.56 18.29 23.56
N SER A 10 -38.40 17.50 22.90
CA SER A 10 -38.36 16.04 22.98
C SER A 10 -36.95 15.59 22.61
N GLY A 11 -36.17 15.19 23.62
CA GLY A 11 -34.85 14.61 23.45
C GLY A 11 -34.99 13.45 22.48
N GLY A 12 -34.43 13.60 21.29
CA GLY A 12 -34.52 12.64 20.20
C GLY A 12 -33.81 11.35 20.57
N SER A 13 -34.51 10.45 21.26
CA SER A 13 -34.07 9.08 21.50
C SER A 13 -33.73 8.43 20.16
N TRP A 14 -32.48 7.99 20.02
CA TRP A 14 -32.02 7.30 18.83
C TRP A 14 -32.90 6.07 18.59
N SER A 15 -33.57 6.00 17.44
CA SER A 15 -34.40 4.85 17.13
C SER A 15 -33.53 3.58 17.13
N ALA A 16 -33.98 2.48 17.74
CA ALA A 16 -33.21 1.22 17.81
C ALA A 16 -32.64 0.75 16.45
N ARG A 17 -33.34 1.06 15.35
CA ARG A 17 -32.90 0.82 13.96
C ARG A 17 -31.60 1.53 13.61
N PHE A 18 -31.48 2.78 14.04
CA PHE A 18 -30.28 3.58 13.85
C PHE A 18 -29.10 2.96 14.59
N VAL A 19 -29.32 2.51 15.83
CA VAL A 19 -28.30 1.84 16.64
C VAL A 19 -27.82 0.55 15.95
N ILE A 20 -28.74 -0.27 15.42
CA ILE A 20 -28.40 -1.49 14.69
C ILE A 20 -27.55 -1.19 13.44
N LEU A 21 -27.95 -0.18 12.65
CA LEU A 21 -27.19 0.22 11.46
C LEU A 21 -25.81 0.77 11.82
N LEU A 22 -25.71 1.54 12.92
CA LEU A 22 -24.44 2.06 13.41
C LEU A 22 -23.50 0.94 13.86
N ILE A 23 -24.01 -0.06 14.61
CA ILE A 23 -23.23 -1.23 15.03
C ILE A 23 -22.75 -2.01 13.80
N ALA A 24 -23.61 -2.25 12.82
CA ALA A 24 -23.25 -2.94 11.58
C ALA A 24 -22.16 -2.19 10.80
N LEU A 25 -22.26 -0.85 10.75
CA LEU A 25 -21.28 0.01 10.11
C LEU A 25 -19.92 -0.01 10.84
N ILE A 26 -19.92 0.05 12.17
CA ILE A 26 -18.69 -0.03 12.97
C ILE A 26 -18.03 -1.39 12.78
N GLY A 27 -18.81 -2.48 12.82
CA GLY A 27 -18.31 -3.84 12.56
C GLY A 27 -17.71 -3.95 11.16
N TYR A 28 -18.39 -3.41 10.14
CA TYR A 28 -17.86 -3.34 8.78
C TYR A 28 -16.53 -2.56 8.73
N TRP A 29 -16.44 -1.40 9.37
CA TRP A 29 -15.21 -0.60 9.39
C TRP A 29 -14.04 -1.34 10.05
N ILE A 30 -14.29 -2.04 11.16
CA ILE A 30 -13.26 -2.85 11.84
C ILE A 30 -12.76 -3.97 10.93
N LEU A 31 -13.66 -4.68 10.25
CA LEU A 31 -13.30 -5.74 9.30
C LEU A 31 -12.53 -5.17 8.11
N TYR A 32 -13.03 -4.08 7.52
CA TYR A 32 -12.38 -3.39 6.41
C TYR A 32 -10.95 -2.97 6.77
N ARG A 33 -10.77 -2.36 7.94
CA ARG A 33 -9.44 -1.93 8.42
C ARG A 33 -8.51 -3.13 8.66
N ASN A 34 -9.00 -4.21 9.26
CA ASN A 34 -8.14 -5.35 9.60
C ASN A 34 -7.82 -6.26 8.42
N VAL A 35 -8.69 -6.32 7.40
CA VAL A 35 -8.49 -7.18 6.24
C VAL A 35 -7.96 -6.37 5.07
N ILE A 36 -8.74 -5.41 4.56
CA ILE A 36 -8.44 -4.70 3.32
C ILE A 36 -7.28 -3.73 3.50
N TYR A 37 -7.37 -2.85 4.49
CA TYR A 37 -6.31 -1.84 4.70
C TYR A 37 -4.96 -2.49 5.00
N LYS A 38 -4.92 -3.47 5.92
CA LYS A 38 -3.67 -4.21 6.22
C LYS A 38 -3.12 -4.97 5.01
N TRP A 39 -4.00 -5.56 4.19
CA TRP A 39 -3.57 -6.24 2.97
C TRP A 39 -2.98 -5.28 1.94
N LEU A 40 -3.60 -4.10 1.74
CA LEU A 40 -3.10 -3.06 0.85
C LEU A 40 -1.72 -2.54 1.28
N THR A 41 -1.53 -2.30 2.58
CA THR A 41 -0.22 -1.87 3.11
C THR A 41 0.82 -2.97 2.99
N ALA A 42 0.49 -4.21 3.36
CA ALA A 42 1.44 -5.32 3.31
C ALA A 42 1.88 -5.70 1.89
N LYS A 43 1.06 -5.39 0.88
CA LYS A 43 1.37 -5.65 -0.53
C LYS A 43 1.96 -4.44 -1.25
N HIS A 44 2.20 -3.32 -0.56
CA HIS A 44 2.54 -2.04 -1.19
C HIS A 44 1.63 -1.74 -2.39
N ALA A 45 0.34 -1.98 -2.22
CA ALA A 45 -0.67 -1.79 -3.25
C ALA A 45 -0.69 -0.33 -3.71
N THR A 46 -0.48 -0.12 -4.99
CA THR A 46 -0.40 1.21 -5.64
C THR A 46 -1.78 1.66 -6.12
N LEU A 47 -1.88 2.86 -6.70
CA LEU A 47 -3.11 3.42 -7.29
C LEU A 47 -3.49 2.77 -8.63
N GLU A 48 -3.23 1.47 -8.80
CA GLU A 48 -3.63 0.73 -9.97
C GLU A 48 -5.10 0.31 -9.87
N TRP A 49 -5.81 0.28 -11.01
CA TRP A 49 -7.27 0.15 -11.05
C TRP A 49 -7.80 -1.11 -10.34
N TYR A 50 -7.03 -2.22 -10.37
CA TYR A 50 -7.43 -3.47 -9.73
C TYR A 50 -7.36 -3.39 -8.21
N PHE A 51 -6.41 -2.64 -7.63
CA PHE A 51 -6.37 -2.39 -6.19
C PHE A 51 -7.50 -1.46 -5.75
N ILE A 52 -7.81 -0.44 -6.55
CA ILE A 52 -8.97 0.43 -6.33
C ILE A 52 -10.27 -0.40 -6.36
N ALA A 53 -10.43 -1.27 -7.35
CA ALA A 53 -11.57 -2.17 -7.46
C ALA A 53 -11.67 -3.13 -6.27
N ALA A 54 -10.54 -3.72 -5.84
CA ALA A 54 -10.49 -4.61 -4.68
C ALA A 54 -10.87 -3.90 -3.38
N ALA A 55 -10.41 -2.66 -3.18
CA ALA A 55 -10.79 -1.84 -2.03
C ALA A 55 -12.28 -1.45 -2.06
N ALA A 56 -12.84 -1.21 -3.25
CA ALA A 56 -14.25 -0.87 -3.43
C ALA A 56 -15.20 -2.08 -3.35
N LEU A 57 -14.70 -3.32 -3.49
CA LEU A 57 -15.55 -4.51 -3.59
C LEU A 57 -16.40 -4.80 -2.34
N PRO A 58 -15.84 -4.85 -1.11
CA PRO A 58 -16.63 -5.08 0.11
C PRO A 58 -17.72 -4.04 0.30
N PHE A 59 -17.44 -2.84 -0.21
CA PHE A 59 -18.33 -1.72 -0.14
C PHE A 59 -19.50 -1.82 -1.13
N LEU A 60 -19.24 -2.21 -2.38
CA LEU A 60 -20.28 -2.52 -3.35
C LEU A 60 -21.22 -3.61 -2.82
N ILE A 61 -20.66 -4.65 -2.18
CA ILE A 61 -21.43 -5.72 -1.54
C ILE A 61 -22.34 -5.14 -0.44
N TYR A 62 -21.82 -4.25 0.42
CA TYR A 62 -22.59 -3.60 1.48
C TYR A 62 -23.76 -2.76 0.92
N VAL A 63 -23.51 -1.94 -0.10
CA VAL A 63 -24.56 -1.11 -0.74
C VAL A 63 -25.63 -1.98 -1.38
N ILE A 64 -25.24 -3.03 -2.10
CA ILE A 64 -26.16 -3.99 -2.74
C ILE A 64 -27.02 -4.67 -1.67
N ALA A 65 -26.43 -5.11 -0.56
CA ALA A 65 -27.15 -5.73 0.55
C ALA A 65 -28.21 -4.80 1.14
N ILE A 66 -27.87 -3.53 1.40
CA ILE A 66 -28.83 -2.51 1.88
C ILE A 66 -29.93 -2.29 0.86
N PHE A 67 -29.59 -2.17 -0.43
CA PHE A 67 -30.56 -1.97 -1.50
C PHE A 67 -31.58 -3.11 -1.56
N PHE A 68 -31.14 -4.37 -1.44
CA PHE A 68 -32.05 -5.52 -1.40
C PHE A 68 -32.94 -5.53 -0.15
N ILE A 69 -32.40 -5.18 1.02
CA ILE A 69 -33.17 -5.04 2.27
C ILE A 69 -34.25 -3.96 2.12
N TYR A 70 -33.90 -2.82 1.51
CA TYR A 70 -34.83 -1.73 1.26
C TYR A 70 -35.92 -2.14 0.26
N LYS A 71 -35.54 -2.72 -0.88
CA LYS A 71 -36.47 -3.10 -1.97
C LYS A 71 -37.49 -4.14 -1.51
N LYS A 72 -37.07 -5.12 -0.70
CA LYS A 72 -37.99 -6.15 -0.18
C LYS A 72 -38.98 -5.61 0.86
N ARG A 73 -38.87 -4.34 1.31
CA ARG A 73 -39.72 -3.68 2.33
C ARG A 73 -39.88 -4.47 3.64
N THR A 74 -39.11 -5.53 3.84
CA THR A 74 -39.46 -6.60 4.76
C THR A 74 -39.12 -6.31 6.21
N PHE A 75 -38.22 -5.35 6.52
CA PHE A 75 -37.83 -5.11 7.92
C PHE A 75 -37.48 -3.65 8.32
N ILE A 76 -37.04 -2.77 7.40
CA ILE A 76 -36.56 -1.43 7.77
C ILE A 76 -37.05 -0.36 6.77
N LYS A 77 -37.95 0.53 7.19
CA LYS A 77 -38.23 1.78 6.45
C LYS A 77 -37.10 2.78 6.75
N LEU A 78 -36.16 2.92 5.82
CA LEU A 78 -35.08 3.93 5.89
C LEU A 78 -35.68 5.33 5.70
N ARG A 79 -35.36 6.27 6.61
CA ARG A 79 -35.69 7.69 6.42
C ARG A 79 -34.66 8.36 5.52
N LYS A 80 -35.01 9.51 4.94
CA LYS A 80 -34.07 10.34 4.15
C LYS A 80 -32.76 10.61 4.91
N ARG A 81 -32.84 10.86 6.23
CA ARG A 81 -31.66 11.06 7.10
C ARG A 81 -30.73 9.85 7.14
N ASP A 82 -31.29 8.64 7.20
CA ASP A 82 -30.52 7.39 7.25
C ASP A 82 -29.79 7.15 5.92
N LEU A 83 -30.44 7.45 4.78
CA LEU A 83 -29.82 7.38 3.46
C LEU A 83 -28.68 8.38 3.29
N ILE A 84 -28.85 9.62 3.78
CA ILE A 84 -27.80 10.65 3.74
C ILE A 84 -26.58 10.19 4.55
N LEU A 85 -26.78 9.61 5.73
CA LEU A 85 -25.69 9.10 6.56
C LEU A 85 -24.98 7.91 5.91
N LEU A 86 -25.72 6.99 5.30
CA LEU A 86 -25.13 5.89 4.53
C LEU A 86 -24.29 6.41 3.35
N LEU A 87 -24.80 7.41 2.63
CA LEU A 87 -24.08 8.09 1.53
C LEU A 87 -22.85 8.86 2.02
N PHE A 88 -22.90 9.43 3.22
CA PHE A 88 -21.74 10.08 3.83
C PHE A 88 -20.63 9.06 4.14
N TRP A 89 -20.98 7.95 4.80
CA TRP A 89 -20.01 6.89 5.10
C TRP A 89 -19.46 6.22 3.83
N LEU A 90 -20.25 6.20 2.76
CA LEU A 90 -19.89 5.78 1.41
C LEU A 90 -18.72 6.60 0.83
N VAL A 91 -18.57 7.87 1.22
CA VAL A 91 -17.42 8.71 0.85
C VAL A 91 -16.28 8.61 1.85
N VAL A 92 -16.57 8.50 3.15
CA VAL A 92 -15.54 8.56 4.21
C VAL A 92 -14.72 7.27 4.34
N LEU A 93 -15.36 6.11 4.20
CA LEU A 93 -14.73 4.81 4.43
C LEU A 93 -13.52 4.52 3.52
N PRO A 94 -13.52 4.88 2.21
CA PRO A 94 -12.38 4.62 1.34
C PRO A 94 -11.17 5.54 1.58
N ILE A 95 -11.34 6.69 2.24
CA ILE A 95 -10.29 7.73 2.37
C ILE A 95 -8.97 7.16 2.93
N PRO A 96 -8.95 6.38 4.03
CA PRO A 96 -7.70 5.82 4.55
C PRO A 96 -7.01 4.86 3.58
N SER A 97 -7.78 4.11 2.79
CA SER A 97 -7.22 3.21 1.77
C SER A 97 -6.62 3.96 0.60
N PHE A 98 -7.26 5.03 0.15
CA PHE A 98 -6.66 5.93 -0.86
C PHE A 98 -5.39 6.58 -0.34
N GLY A 99 -5.38 7.02 0.93
CA GLY A 99 -4.16 7.54 1.58
C GLY A 99 -3.03 6.50 1.60
N ALA A 100 -3.31 5.27 2.02
CA ALA A 100 -2.32 4.20 2.02
C ALA A 100 -1.81 3.85 0.62
N MET A 101 -2.70 3.74 -0.38
CA MET A 101 -2.30 3.50 -1.77
C MET A 101 -1.46 4.64 -2.34
N TYR A 102 -1.76 5.89 -1.96
CA TYR A 102 -1.00 7.06 -2.37
C TYR A 102 0.42 7.04 -1.81
N GLU A 103 0.58 6.75 -0.51
CA GLU A 103 1.90 6.59 0.11
C GLU A 103 2.67 5.41 -0.50
N ASN A 104 2.04 4.23 -0.62
CA ASN A 104 2.65 3.08 -1.29
C ASN A 104 3.10 3.40 -2.72
N ASN A 105 2.32 4.21 -3.45
CA ASN A 105 2.68 4.63 -4.80
C ASN A 105 3.93 5.51 -4.80
N LYS A 106 4.14 6.34 -3.77
CA LYS A 106 5.42 7.04 -3.61
C LYS A 106 6.53 6.01 -3.41
N ASP A 107 6.41 5.10 -2.46
CA ASP A 107 7.47 4.12 -2.15
C ASP A 107 7.89 3.28 -3.37
N VAL A 108 6.93 2.88 -4.18
CA VAL A 108 7.16 2.04 -5.37
C VAL A 108 7.63 2.86 -6.60
N THR A 109 7.42 4.18 -6.63
CA THR A 109 7.75 4.99 -7.81
C THR A 109 9.27 5.15 -7.95
N TYR A 110 9.80 4.50 -8.98
CA TYR A 110 11.20 4.62 -9.36
C TYR A 110 11.53 6.02 -9.89
N THR A 111 12.55 6.65 -9.30
CA THR A 111 13.27 7.78 -9.90
C THR A 111 14.75 7.64 -9.57
N TYR A 112 15.64 8.07 -10.47
CA TYR A 112 17.08 7.94 -10.26
C TYR A 112 17.56 8.60 -8.96
N ASN A 113 17.11 9.83 -8.69
CA ASN A 113 17.52 10.56 -7.49
C ASN A 113 17.14 9.80 -6.21
N ARG A 114 15.90 9.31 -6.12
CA ARG A 114 15.45 8.50 -4.97
C ARG A 114 16.16 7.17 -4.90
N TRP A 115 16.38 6.51 -6.03
CA TRP A 115 17.15 5.28 -6.07
C TRP A 115 18.53 5.47 -5.43
N VAL A 116 19.23 6.56 -5.74
CA VAL A 116 20.55 6.83 -5.16
C VAL A 116 20.47 7.25 -3.69
N SER A 117 19.49 8.06 -3.28
CA SER A 117 19.41 8.63 -1.92
C SER A 117 18.66 7.78 -0.88
N GLU A 118 17.68 7.00 -1.29
CA GLU A 118 16.73 6.29 -0.40
C GLU A 118 16.94 4.77 -0.47
N TYR A 119 18.02 4.29 0.16
CA TYR A 119 18.41 2.87 0.08
C TYR A 119 17.36 1.90 0.63
N GLU A 120 16.56 2.32 1.62
CA GLU A 120 15.55 1.50 2.29
C GLU A 120 14.37 1.13 1.38
N TYR A 121 14.08 1.97 0.38
CA TYR A 121 12.96 1.77 -0.54
C TYR A 121 13.38 1.15 -1.88
N ARG A 122 14.67 0.83 -2.06
CA ARG A 122 15.19 0.31 -3.34
C ARG A 122 14.49 -0.96 -3.79
N GLU A 123 14.15 -1.86 -2.87
CA GLU A 123 13.44 -3.10 -3.23
C GLU A 123 12.08 -2.81 -3.87
N GLU A 124 11.29 -1.92 -3.26
CA GLU A 124 9.96 -1.56 -3.76
C GLU A 124 10.04 -0.73 -5.05
N MET A 125 11.00 0.20 -5.13
CA MET A 125 11.30 0.94 -6.36
C MET A 125 11.72 0.01 -7.50
N LEU A 126 12.54 -1.02 -7.23
CA LEU A 126 12.95 -2.01 -8.22
C LEU A 126 11.76 -2.82 -8.71
N LYS A 127 10.87 -3.28 -7.82
CA LYS A 127 9.60 -3.93 -8.22
C LYS A 127 8.74 -3.01 -9.09
N GLY A 128 8.70 -1.71 -8.79
CA GLY A 128 8.04 -0.70 -9.60
C GLY A 128 8.67 -0.52 -10.99
N LEU A 129 10.00 -0.47 -11.07
CA LEU A 129 10.75 -0.39 -12.33
C LEU A 129 10.52 -1.63 -13.19
N LEU A 130 10.68 -2.83 -12.61
CA LEU A 130 10.57 -4.11 -13.30
C LEU A 130 9.17 -4.39 -13.88
N ARG A 131 8.12 -3.83 -13.27
CA ARG A 131 6.76 -3.87 -13.83
C ARG A 131 6.63 -3.14 -15.17
N LYS A 132 7.42 -2.08 -15.37
CA LYS A 132 7.38 -1.25 -16.59
C LYS A 132 8.42 -1.67 -17.60
N GLN A 133 9.60 -2.05 -17.13
CA GLN A 133 10.74 -2.40 -17.95
C GLN A 133 11.50 -3.59 -17.35
N PRO A 134 11.40 -4.79 -17.96
CA PRO A 134 12.24 -5.92 -17.57
C PRO A 134 13.73 -5.59 -17.77
N LEU A 135 14.58 -6.09 -16.87
CA LEU A 135 16.03 -5.93 -17.00
C LEU A 135 16.66 -6.93 -17.97
N VAL A 136 16.05 -8.11 -18.16
CA VAL A 136 16.59 -9.14 -19.07
C VAL A 136 16.70 -8.60 -20.50
N GLY A 137 17.86 -8.80 -21.13
CA GLY A 137 18.19 -8.31 -22.47
C GLY A 137 18.58 -6.83 -22.55
N VAL A 138 18.58 -6.11 -21.42
CA VAL A 138 19.10 -4.73 -21.34
C VAL A 138 20.62 -4.78 -21.39
N ASN A 139 21.27 -3.85 -22.10
CA ASN A 139 22.73 -3.79 -22.14
C ASN A 139 23.31 -3.13 -20.88
N ARG A 140 24.60 -3.37 -20.62
CA ARG A 140 25.30 -2.84 -19.45
C ARG A 140 25.15 -1.34 -19.26
N GLU A 141 25.44 -0.55 -20.29
CA GLU A 141 25.35 0.93 -20.23
C GLU A 141 23.94 1.40 -19.85
N ARG A 142 22.90 0.74 -20.38
CA ARG A 142 21.52 1.08 -20.02
C ARG A 142 21.21 0.70 -18.58
N VAL A 143 21.72 -0.43 -18.08
CA VAL A 143 21.59 -0.77 -16.65
C VAL A 143 22.23 0.32 -15.78
N VAL A 144 23.42 0.79 -16.12
CA VAL A 144 24.09 1.90 -15.40
C VAL A 144 23.26 3.18 -15.49
N SER A 145 22.72 3.51 -16.67
CA SER A 145 21.86 4.69 -16.82
C SER A 145 20.58 4.62 -16.00
N LEU A 146 20.08 3.40 -15.75
CA LEU A 146 18.90 3.17 -14.94
C LEU A 146 19.30 3.20 -13.46
N LEU A 147 20.19 2.33 -13.00
CA LEU A 147 20.45 2.06 -11.59
C LEU A 147 21.71 2.75 -11.03
N GLY A 148 22.39 3.55 -11.84
CA GLY A 148 23.69 4.13 -11.48
C GLY A 148 24.82 3.10 -11.53
N ALA A 149 26.00 3.52 -11.09
CA ALA A 149 27.15 2.63 -10.98
C ALA A 149 26.90 1.52 -9.95
N PRO A 150 27.37 0.28 -10.20
CA PRO A 150 27.32 -0.79 -9.21
C PRO A 150 28.16 -0.45 -7.98
N ASN A 151 27.92 -1.14 -6.88
CA ASN A 151 28.62 -0.88 -5.63
C ASN A 151 30.11 -1.27 -5.67
N GLU A 152 30.49 -2.24 -6.50
CA GLU A 152 31.88 -2.63 -6.69
C GLU A 152 32.45 -2.02 -7.99
N PRO A 153 33.53 -1.23 -7.93
CA PRO A 153 34.13 -0.64 -9.14
C PRO A 153 34.61 -1.68 -10.16
N TYR A 154 35.06 -2.86 -9.70
CA TYR A 154 35.47 -3.96 -10.58
C TYR A 154 34.29 -4.48 -11.43
N ASP A 155 33.11 -4.59 -10.82
CA ASP A 155 31.88 -5.00 -11.50
C ASP A 155 31.59 -4.09 -12.70
N TYR A 156 31.83 -2.78 -12.54
CA TYR A 156 31.60 -1.78 -13.60
C TYR A 156 32.50 -1.99 -14.82
N GLU A 157 33.80 -2.18 -14.61
CA GLU A 157 34.80 -2.17 -15.69
C GLU A 157 34.98 -3.52 -16.39
N GLN A 158 34.96 -4.63 -15.63
CA GLN A 158 35.33 -5.96 -16.17
C GLN A 158 34.52 -7.12 -15.58
N GLY A 159 33.60 -6.87 -14.65
CA GLY A 159 32.80 -7.92 -14.03
C GLY A 159 31.77 -8.55 -14.99
N ASP A 160 31.50 -9.83 -14.79
CA ASP A 160 30.39 -10.56 -15.42
C ASP A 160 29.02 -10.25 -14.75
N ARG A 161 29.04 -9.42 -13.71
CA ARG A 161 27.88 -9.06 -12.90
C ARG A 161 27.95 -7.64 -12.39
N PHE A 162 26.79 -7.09 -12.04
CA PHE A 162 26.66 -5.90 -11.22
C PHE A 162 25.97 -6.24 -9.90
N VAL A 163 26.55 -5.80 -8.79
CA VAL A 163 25.93 -5.88 -7.47
C VAL A 163 25.48 -4.51 -6.98
N TYR A 164 24.19 -4.41 -6.60
CA TYR A 164 23.60 -3.22 -5.99
C TYR A 164 23.08 -3.54 -4.59
N ARG A 165 23.48 -2.77 -3.58
CA ARG A 165 22.91 -2.85 -2.22
C ARG A 165 21.50 -2.26 -2.21
N MET A 166 20.55 -3.01 -1.66
CA MET A 166 19.11 -2.77 -1.69
C MET A 166 18.54 -2.36 -0.32
N GLY A 167 19.42 -2.06 0.64
CA GLY A 167 19.06 -1.68 2.01
C GLY A 167 19.31 -2.80 3.03
N VAL A 168 19.21 -2.42 4.31
CA VAL A 168 19.44 -3.32 5.45
C VAL A 168 18.18 -4.13 5.72
N GLU A 169 18.34 -5.44 5.84
CA GLU A 169 17.25 -6.36 6.21
C GLU A 169 17.21 -6.63 7.71
N LYS A 170 18.38 -6.78 8.32
CA LYS A 170 18.50 -7.08 9.74
C LYS A 170 19.87 -6.66 10.26
N GLU A 171 19.91 -6.09 11.45
CA GLU A 171 21.16 -5.83 12.17
C GLU A 171 21.20 -6.69 13.44
N THR A 172 22.39 -7.20 13.73
CA THR A 172 22.73 -7.84 15.00
C THR A 172 24.00 -7.18 15.55
N GLU A 173 24.35 -7.46 16.81
CA GLU A 173 25.55 -6.90 17.44
C GLU A 173 26.84 -7.12 16.65
N SER A 174 26.90 -8.19 15.84
CA SER A 174 28.11 -8.57 15.09
C SER A 174 27.98 -8.46 13.57
N TYR A 175 26.77 -8.33 13.02
CA TYR A 175 26.55 -8.39 11.58
C TYR A 175 25.43 -7.48 11.11
N VAL A 176 25.63 -6.88 9.95
CA VAL A 176 24.58 -6.22 9.17
C VAL A 176 24.24 -7.12 7.99
N TYR A 177 22.98 -7.56 7.93
CA TYR A 177 22.42 -8.27 6.80
C TYR A 177 21.75 -7.26 5.88
N PHE A 178 22.18 -7.20 4.63
CA PHE A 178 21.61 -6.32 3.62
C PHE A 178 21.14 -7.12 2.42
N LYS A 179 20.05 -6.67 1.81
CA LYS A 179 19.61 -7.21 0.53
C LYS A 179 20.50 -6.66 -0.57
N GLN A 180 20.73 -7.46 -1.58
CA GLN A 180 21.46 -7.06 -2.78
C GLN A 180 20.77 -7.58 -4.03
N LEU A 181 20.78 -6.76 -5.08
CA LEU A 181 20.41 -7.12 -6.43
C LEU A 181 21.68 -7.49 -7.18
N ILE A 182 21.73 -8.71 -7.70
CA ILE A 182 22.80 -9.19 -8.56
C ILE A 182 22.25 -9.29 -9.98
N ILE A 183 22.86 -8.57 -10.90
CA ILE A 183 22.52 -8.60 -12.33
C ILE A 183 23.67 -9.30 -13.04
N LEU A 184 23.36 -10.36 -13.80
CA LEU A 184 24.36 -11.19 -14.49
C LEU A 184 24.30 -10.93 -15.99
N PHE A 185 25.46 -10.66 -16.61
CA PHE A 185 25.57 -10.37 -18.04
C PHE A 185 25.96 -11.64 -18.81
N GLY A 186 25.37 -11.80 -20.00
CA GLY A 186 25.72 -12.85 -20.96
C GLY A 186 26.93 -12.47 -21.81
N HIS A 187 27.30 -13.34 -22.75
CA HIS A 187 28.41 -13.11 -23.67
C HIS A 187 28.21 -11.94 -24.64
N ASP A 188 26.97 -11.45 -24.79
CA ASP A 188 26.62 -10.29 -25.61
C ASP A 188 26.59 -8.96 -24.82
N ASP A 189 27.08 -8.98 -23.57
CA ASP A 189 27.04 -7.86 -22.61
C ASP A 189 25.62 -7.34 -22.32
N ARG A 190 24.65 -8.24 -22.40
CA ARG A 190 23.25 -8.00 -22.04
C ARG A 190 22.88 -8.81 -20.81
N VAL A 191 21.93 -8.30 -20.04
CA VAL A 191 21.45 -8.99 -18.84
C VAL A 191 20.85 -10.34 -19.22
N SER A 192 21.44 -11.42 -18.74
CA SER A 192 20.94 -12.78 -18.90
C SER A 192 19.89 -13.10 -17.84
N ARG A 193 20.19 -12.75 -16.58
CA ARG A 193 19.30 -12.94 -15.43
C ARG A 193 19.66 -11.95 -14.32
N TYR A 194 18.75 -11.81 -13.36
CA TYR A 194 18.99 -11.07 -12.13
C TYR A 194 18.35 -11.81 -10.95
N GLU A 195 18.92 -11.62 -9.77
CA GLU A 195 18.43 -12.22 -8.53
C GLU A 195 18.58 -11.25 -7.36
N THR A 196 17.72 -11.41 -6.35
CA THR A 196 17.83 -10.69 -5.09
C THR A 196 18.22 -11.69 -4.02
N THR A 197 19.32 -11.41 -3.31
CA THR A 197 19.82 -12.26 -2.21
C THR A 197 20.15 -11.41 -1.00
N THR A 198 20.38 -12.06 0.14
CA THR A 198 20.81 -11.40 1.37
C THR A 198 22.30 -11.67 1.57
N ALA A 199 23.08 -10.60 1.66
CA ALA A 199 24.49 -10.66 2.04
C ALA A 199 24.66 -10.19 3.49
N ARG A 200 25.80 -10.58 4.08
CA ARG A 200 26.19 -10.15 5.42
C ARG A 200 27.53 -9.45 5.36
N GLU A 201 27.67 -8.42 6.18
CA GLU A 201 28.93 -7.73 6.44
C GLU A 201 29.12 -7.66 7.96
N ALA A 202 30.36 -7.71 8.41
CA ALA A 202 30.66 -7.55 9.83
C ALA A 202 30.19 -6.16 10.27
N ALA A 203 29.50 -6.06 11.40
CA ALA A 203 29.19 -4.78 11.99
C ALA A 203 30.52 -4.11 12.33
N THR A 204 30.86 -3.03 11.62
CA THR A 204 32.07 -2.26 11.89
C THR A 204 32.02 -1.85 13.36
N ALA A 205 32.96 -2.36 14.16
CA ALA A 205 33.04 -2.02 15.58
C ALA A 205 33.09 -0.50 15.69
N ALA A 206 32.10 0.10 16.35
CA ALA A 206 32.17 1.49 16.72
C ALA A 206 33.48 1.68 17.52
N PRO A 207 34.34 2.66 17.18
CA PRO A 207 35.46 2.97 18.04
C PRO A 207 34.89 3.38 19.41
N SER A 208 35.26 2.61 20.43
CA SER A 208 34.96 2.84 21.85
C SER A 208 35.45 4.20 22.32
#